data_AF-A0A926SJY2-F1
#
_entry.id   AF-A0A926SJY2-F1
#
_cell.length_a   1.000
_cell.length_b   1.000
_cell.length_c   1.000
_cell.angle_alpha   90.00
_cell.angle_beta   90.00
_cell.angle_gamma   90.00
#
_symmetry.space_group_name_H-M   'P 1'
#
loop_
_entity.id
_entity.type
_entity.pdbx_description
1 polymer ?
#
loop_
_entity_poly.entity_id
_entity_poly.type
_entity_poly.pdbx_seq_one_letter_code
_entity_poly.pdbx_strand_id
1 'polypeptide(L)'
;MSKSIDLSKPLPTADFYQLIHEQISNEDDSMSQRVNWLILSQSFFFSGFATLLTSPPDPENGGYAELHQLLLWIVPGISLITSILIYVGILVSLVYMAELRNLFQTYPQDDTTEHYPPIQGTTLTRRLAQMPAIVLPLLFISTWTVLLIQEVR
;
A
#
# COMPACT_ATOMS: atom_id res chain seq x y z
N MET A 1 18.66 20.04 23.37
CA MET A 1 20.07 19.63 23.15
C MET A 1 20.06 18.41 22.26
N SER A 2 20.44 18.55 20.99
CA SER A 2 20.59 17.41 20.07
C SER A 2 21.87 16.67 20.44
N LYS A 3 21.76 15.48 21.02
CA LYS A 3 22.91 14.59 21.22
C LYS A 3 23.37 14.14 19.84
N SER A 4 24.58 14.55 19.44
CA SER A 4 25.26 13.96 18.28
C SER A 4 25.43 12.46 18.56
N ILE A 5 24.66 11.63 17.84
CA ILE A 5 24.73 10.18 17.95
C ILE A 5 26.09 9.75 17.36
N ASP A 6 26.98 9.30 18.23
CA ASP A 6 28.23 8.67 17.83
C ASP A 6 27.91 7.26 17.32
N LEU A 7 27.85 7.11 15.99
CA LEU A 7 27.55 5.85 15.30
C LEU A 7 28.65 4.77 15.49
N SER A 8 29.77 5.08 16.15
CA SER A 8 30.87 4.14 16.36
C SER A 8 30.67 3.19 17.55
N LYS A 9 29.69 3.46 18.41
CA LYS A 9 29.35 2.61 19.57
C LYS A 9 27.98 1.97 19.39
N PRO A 10 27.80 0.69 19.80
CA PRO A 10 26.47 0.09 19.84
C PRO A 10 25.55 0.98 20.70
N LEU A 11 24.41 1.33 20.13
CA LEU A 11 23.35 2.06 20.82
C LEU A 11 22.88 1.23 22.03
N PRO A 12 22.53 1.87 23.16
CA PRO A 12 21.80 1.18 24.21
C PRO A 12 20.58 0.46 23.63
N THR A 13 20.32 -0.78 24.03
CA THR A 13 19.25 -1.59 23.43
C THR A 13 17.87 -0.94 23.56
N ALA A 14 17.67 -0.10 24.58
CA ALA A 14 16.50 0.77 24.77
C ALA A 14 16.30 1.76 23.61
N ASP A 15 17.36 2.50 23.26
CA ASP A 15 17.35 3.48 22.18
C ASP A 15 17.16 2.79 20.83
N PHE A 16 17.76 1.60 20.66
CA PHE A 16 17.60 0.78 19.47
C PHE A 16 16.17 0.23 19.33
N TYR A 17 15.56 -0.23 20.43
CA TYR A 17 14.16 -0.65 20.45
C TYR A 17 13.24 0.50 20.04
N GLN A 18 13.42 1.69 20.63
CA GLN A 18 12.62 2.86 20.32
C GLN A 18 12.76 3.25 18.84
N LEU A 19 13.98 3.25 18.30
CA LEU A 19 14.23 3.55 16.89
C LEU A 19 13.49 2.59 15.96
N ILE A 20 13.60 1.27 16.20
CA ILE A 20 12.91 0.26 15.39
C ILE A 20 11.40 0.39 15.50
N HIS A 21 10.89 0.63 16.72
CA HIS A 21 9.46 0.83 16.95
C HIS A 21 8.94 2.06 16.19
N GLU A 22 9.65 3.19 16.25
CA GLU A 22 9.29 4.42 15.53
C GLU A 22 9.32 4.20 14.00
N GLN A 23 10.35 3.53 13.47
CA GLN A 23 10.43 3.24 12.04
C GLN A 23 9.28 2.34 11.55
N ILE A 24 8.94 1.32 12.33
CA ILE A 24 7.83 0.42 12.02
C ILE A 24 6.49 1.16 12.09
N SER A 25 6.29 2.01 13.11
CA SER A 25 5.07 2.83 13.23
C SER A 25 4.91 3.77 12.04
N ASN A 26 5.99 4.46 11.65
CA ASN A 26 5.98 5.36 10.50
C ASN A 26 5.67 4.62 9.19
N GLU A 27 6.20 3.41 9.02
CA GLU A 27 5.93 2.61 7.83
C GLU A 27 4.48 2.09 7.79
N ASP A 28 3.91 1.72 8.95
CA ASP A 28 2.50 1.31 9.07
C ASP A 28 1.53 2.46 8.75
N ASP A 29 1.86 3.68 9.21
CA ASP A 29 1.11 4.89 8.87
C ASP A 29 1.19 5.20 7.36
N SER A 30 2.39 5.12 6.78
CA SER A 30 2.64 5.28 5.34
C SER A 30 1.85 4.25 4.52
N MET A 31 1.84 3.00 4.95
CA MET A 31 1.05 1.94 4.31
C MET A 31 -0.45 2.23 4.40
N SER A 32 -0.95 2.64 5.56
CA SER A 32 -2.36 3.02 5.76
C SER A 32 -2.76 4.19 4.86
N GLN A 33 -1.90 5.20 4.71
CA GLN A 33 -2.11 6.31 3.77
C GLN A 33 -2.18 5.83 2.32
N ARG A 34 -1.29 4.93 1.89
CA ARG A 34 -1.32 4.35 0.54
C ARG A 34 -2.62 3.61 0.26
N VAL A 35 -3.12 2.84 1.23
CA VAL A 35 -4.41 2.12 1.12
C VAL A 35 -5.56 3.12 0.99
N ASN A 36 -5.60 4.16 1.81
CA ASN A 36 -6.62 5.20 1.70
C ASN A 36 -6.58 5.89 0.34
N TRP A 37 -5.38 6.17 -0.17
CA TRP A 37 -5.20 6.80 -1.47
C TRP A 37 -5.60 5.90 -2.63
N LEU A 38 -5.39 4.59 -2.49
CA LEU A 38 -5.95 3.61 -3.41
C LEU A 38 -7.48 3.67 -3.39
N ILE A 39 -8.12 3.52 -2.23
CA ILE A 39 -9.60 3.51 -2.13
C ILE A 39 -10.21 4.77 -2.76
N LEU A 40 -9.66 5.95 -2.48
CA LEU A 40 -10.15 7.21 -3.02
C LEU A 40 -9.98 7.29 -4.54
N SER A 41 -8.80 6.97 -5.05
CA SER A 41 -8.54 6.97 -6.50
C SER A 41 -9.43 5.96 -7.24
N GLN A 42 -9.56 4.74 -6.73
CA GLN A 42 -10.39 3.71 -7.34
C GLN A 42 -11.86 4.09 -7.34
N SER A 43 -12.36 4.73 -6.28
CA SER A 43 -13.74 5.26 -6.24
C SER A 43 -13.99 6.29 -7.33
N PHE A 44 -13.01 7.18 -7.57
CA PHE A 44 -13.08 8.16 -8.67
C PHE A 44 -13.09 7.47 -10.03
N PHE A 45 -12.20 6.51 -10.26
CA PHE A 45 -12.14 5.78 -11.53
C PHE A 45 -13.41 4.97 -11.81
N PHE A 46 -13.95 4.25 -10.82
CA PHE A 46 -15.21 3.52 -10.99
C PHE A 46 -16.38 4.46 -11.30
N SER A 47 -16.45 5.62 -10.64
CA SER A 47 -17.50 6.60 -10.89
C SER A 47 -17.41 7.16 -12.32
N GLY A 48 -16.20 7.50 -12.76
CA GLY A 48 -15.94 7.93 -14.14
C GLY A 48 -16.29 6.85 -15.16
N PHE A 49 -15.87 5.61 -14.91
CA PHE A 49 -16.17 4.47 -15.78
C PHE A 49 -17.68 4.18 -15.88
N ALA A 50 -18.41 4.19 -14.77
CA ALA A 50 -19.86 4.02 -14.77
C ALA A 50 -20.58 5.15 -15.52
N THR A 51 -20.08 6.38 -15.43
CA THR A 51 -20.61 7.52 -16.18
C THR A 51 -20.39 7.34 -17.68
N LEU A 52 -19.22 6.86 -18.10
CA LEU A 52 -18.95 6.53 -19.50
C LEU A 52 -19.93 5.47 -20.00
N LEU A 53 -20.13 4.37 -19.26
CA LEU A 53 -21.05 3.30 -19.67
C LEU A 53 -22.52 3.74 -19.78
N THR A 54 -22.93 4.77 -19.03
CA THR A 54 -24.33 5.25 -19.01
C THR A 54 -24.61 6.37 -20.00
N SER A 55 -23.58 6.97 -20.60
CA SER A 55 -23.70 8.09 -21.53
C SER A 55 -23.11 7.74 -22.91
N PRO A 56 -23.78 6.89 -23.70
CA PRO A 56 -23.29 6.51 -25.02
C PRO A 56 -23.15 7.74 -25.95
N PRO A 57 -22.15 7.74 -26.85
CA PRO A 57 -21.86 8.87 -27.72
C PRO A 57 -23.02 9.13 -28.69
N ASP A 58 -23.33 10.41 -28.92
CA ASP A 58 -24.36 10.83 -29.87
C ASP A 58 -23.92 10.45 -31.31
N PRO A 59 -24.71 9.67 -32.07
CA PRO A 59 -24.34 9.19 -33.40
C PRO A 59 -24.01 10.31 -34.41
N GLU A 60 -24.44 11.55 -34.17
CA GLU A 60 -24.15 12.68 -35.07
C GLU A 60 -22.73 13.27 -34.89
N ASN A 61 -22.05 12.98 -33.77
CA ASN A 61 -20.72 13.51 -33.45
C ASN A 61 -19.64 12.42 -33.53
N GLY A 62 -19.25 12.03 -34.74
CA GLY A 62 -18.32 10.92 -35.00
C GLY A 62 -16.98 10.99 -34.25
N GLY A 63 -16.42 12.18 -34.01
CA GLY A 63 -15.19 12.34 -33.23
C GLY A 63 -15.34 12.04 -31.72
N TYR A 64 -16.56 12.14 -31.18
CA TYR A 64 -16.84 11.83 -29.78
C TYR A 64 -16.92 10.32 -29.52
N ALA A 65 -17.32 9.54 -30.53
CA ALA A 65 -17.39 8.08 -30.44
C ALA A 65 -16.00 7.43 -30.27
N GLU A 66 -15.01 7.89 -31.04
CA GLU A 66 -13.63 7.39 -30.92
C GLU A 66 -13.01 7.72 -29.56
N LEU A 67 -13.22 8.95 -29.07
CA LEU A 67 -12.74 9.36 -27.75
C LEU A 67 -13.41 8.56 -26.63
N HIS A 68 -14.72 8.32 -26.74
CA HIS A 68 -15.47 7.50 -25.80
C HIS A 68 -14.91 6.08 -25.71
N GLN A 69 -14.69 5.44 -26.86
CA GLN A 69 -14.10 4.10 -26.93
C GLN A 69 -12.68 4.06 -26.37
N LEU A 70 -11.87 5.09 -26.64
CA LEU A 70 -10.53 5.21 -26.07
C LEU A 70 -10.58 5.33 -24.55
N LEU A 71 -11.51 6.11 -24.00
CA LEU A 71 -11.68 6.28 -22.55
C LEU A 71 -12.14 5.00 -21.85
N LEU A 72 -13.00 4.20 -22.49
CA LEU A 72 -13.42 2.88 -21.98
C LEU A 72 -12.22 1.92 -21.79
N TRP A 73 -11.14 2.11 -22.55
CA TRP A 73 -9.90 1.36 -22.39
C TRP A 73 -8.90 2.02 -21.43
N ILE A 74 -8.71 3.34 -21.56
CA ILE A 74 -7.72 4.08 -20.77
C ILE A 74 -8.08 4.08 -19.29
N VAL A 75 -9.35 4.28 -18.94
CA VAL A 75 -9.76 4.40 -17.53
C VAL A 75 -9.47 3.10 -16.77
N PRO A 76 -9.94 1.91 -17.20
CA PRO A 76 -9.55 0.65 -16.57
C PRO A 76 -8.04 0.39 -16.59
N GLY A 77 -7.36 0.72 -17.71
CA GLY A 77 -5.91 0.53 -17.84
C GLY A 77 -5.11 1.32 -16.79
N ILE A 78 -5.38 2.63 -16.66
CA ILE A 78 -4.74 3.48 -15.66
C ILE A 78 -5.09 3.01 -14.24
N SER A 79 -6.35 2.62 -14.01
CA SER A 79 -6.80 2.15 -12.70
C SER A 79 -6.11 0.85 -12.28
N LEU A 80 -5.89 -0.05 -13.22
CA LEU A 80 -5.14 -1.29 -13.00
C LEU A 80 -3.66 -1.00 -12.69
N ILE A 81 -3.01 -0.16 -13.51
CA ILE A 81 -1.60 0.20 -13.30
C ILE A 81 -1.39 0.87 -11.94
N THR A 82 -2.23 1.84 -11.59
CA THR A 82 -2.17 2.52 -10.29
C THR A 82 -2.36 1.56 -9.13
N SER A 83 -3.30 0.61 -9.24
CA SER A 83 -3.52 -0.44 -8.24
C SER A 83 -2.29 -1.35 -8.07
N ILE A 84 -1.64 -1.75 -9.17
CA ILE A 84 -0.42 -2.58 -9.14
C ILE A 84 0.73 -1.81 -8.49
N LEU A 85 0.95 -0.54 -8.86
CA LEU A 85 2.04 0.27 -8.31
C LEU A 85 1.89 0.46 -6.79
N ILE A 86 0.68 0.77 -6.32
CA ILE A 86 0.42 0.89 -4.89
C ILE A 86 0.61 -0.45 -4.19
N TYR A 87 0.15 -1.56 -4.79
CA TYR A 87 0.31 -2.89 -4.21
C TYR A 87 1.78 -3.28 -4.06
N VAL A 88 2.62 -3.04 -5.07
CA VAL A 88 4.07 -3.26 -4.99
C VAL A 88 4.67 -2.42 -3.85
N GLY A 89 4.27 -1.15 -3.72
CA GLY A 89 4.70 -0.30 -2.60
C GLY A 89 4.34 -0.91 -1.24
N ILE A 90 3.13 -1.42 -1.07
CA ILE A 90 2.69 -2.09 0.16
C ILE A 90 3.54 -3.34 0.44
N LEU A 91 3.84 -4.16 -0.57
CA LEU A 91 4.71 -5.33 -0.41
C LEU A 91 6.12 -4.95 0.04
N VAL A 92 6.69 -3.90 -0.54
CA VAL A 92 8.01 -3.37 -0.14
C VAL A 92 7.98 -2.93 1.33
N SER A 93 6.94 -2.21 1.76
CA SER A 93 6.75 -1.80 3.16
C SER A 93 6.66 -3.00 4.12
N LEU A 94 5.93 -4.05 3.74
CA LEU A 94 5.80 -5.27 4.53
C LEU A 94 7.15 -6.00 4.69
N VAL A 95 7.92 -6.08 3.60
CA VAL A 95 9.28 -6.66 3.61
C VAL A 95 10.19 -5.84 4.50
N TYR A 96 10.23 -4.51 4.32
CA TYR A 96 11.06 -3.62 5.11
C TYR A 96 10.75 -3.71 6.62
N MET A 97 9.47 -3.71 7.00
CA MET A 97 9.07 -3.94 8.39
C MET A 97 9.51 -5.32 8.92
N ALA A 98 9.55 -6.35 8.07
CA ALA A 98 10.04 -7.67 8.47
C ALA A 98 11.56 -7.67 8.68
N GLU A 99 12.31 -6.97 7.83
CA GLU A 99 13.75 -6.77 7.99
C GLU A 99 14.08 -6.00 9.27
N LEU A 100 13.37 -4.92 9.57
CA LEU A 100 13.54 -4.17 10.82
C LEU A 100 13.31 -5.03 12.06
N ARG A 101 12.31 -5.91 12.03
CA ARG A 101 12.06 -6.87 13.12
C ARG A 101 13.18 -7.89 13.24
N ASN A 102 13.70 -8.40 12.14
CA ASN A 102 14.82 -9.34 12.13
C ASN A 102 16.11 -8.67 12.64
N LEU A 103 16.33 -7.41 12.26
CA LEU A 103 17.45 -6.61 12.74
C LEU A 103 17.39 -6.43 14.27
N PHE A 104 16.20 -6.20 14.84
CA PHE A 104 16.02 -6.16 16.29
C PHE A 104 16.30 -7.51 16.97
N GLN A 105 15.84 -8.62 16.38
CA GLN A 105 16.04 -9.95 16.94
C GLN A 105 17.51 -10.40 16.91
N THR A 106 18.30 -9.90 15.97
CA THR A 106 19.74 -10.22 15.83
C THR A 106 20.65 -9.21 16.52
N TYR A 107 20.11 -8.11 17.07
CA TYR A 107 20.87 -7.11 17.81
C TYR A 107 21.35 -7.66 19.16
N PRO A 108 22.57 -7.33 19.63
CA PRO A 108 23.05 -7.74 20.94
C PRO A 108 22.05 -7.37 22.05
N GLN A 109 21.50 -8.41 22.70
CA GLN A 109 20.58 -8.25 23.80
C GLN A 109 21.37 -8.04 25.08
N ASP A 110 21.12 -6.90 25.75
CA ASP A 110 21.65 -6.60 27.07
C ASP A 110 20.60 -6.99 28.14
N ASP A 111 20.96 -7.09 29.42
CA ASP A 111 20.06 -7.50 30.53
C ASP A 111 18.77 -6.65 30.63
N THR A 112 18.73 -5.50 29.97
CA THR A 112 17.55 -4.63 29.87
C THR A 112 16.46 -5.14 28.91
N THR A 113 16.74 -6.15 28.09
CA THR A 113 15.85 -6.62 27.01
C THR A 113 14.65 -7.45 27.47
N GLU A 114 14.76 -8.18 28.60
CA GLU A 114 13.70 -9.08 29.08
C GLU A 114 12.36 -8.38 29.39
N HIS A 115 12.38 -7.06 29.59
CA HIS A 115 11.21 -6.29 30.00
C HIS A 115 10.50 -5.55 28.85
N TYR A 116 11.02 -5.62 27.62
CA TYR A 116 10.38 -4.91 26.50
C TYR A 116 9.21 -5.70 25.92
N PRO A 117 8.08 -5.03 25.60
CA PRO A 117 6.96 -5.68 24.95
C PRO A 117 7.33 -6.11 23.52
N PRO A 118 6.64 -7.11 22.96
CA PRO A 118 6.86 -7.54 21.58
C PRO A 118 6.52 -6.42 20.59
N ILE A 119 7.44 -6.17 19.64
CA ILE A 119 7.27 -5.19 18.56
C ILE A 119 6.01 -5.55 17.73
N GLN A 120 4.97 -4.70 17.80
CA GLN A 120 3.64 -4.86 17.18
C GLN A 120 2.80 -6.05 17.69
N GLY A 121 2.97 -6.47 18.95
CA GLY A 121 2.08 -7.46 19.57
C GLY A 121 2.21 -8.86 18.97
N THR A 122 1.11 -9.64 18.97
CA THR A 122 1.13 -11.03 18.49
C THR A 122 1.13 -11.12 16.96
N THR A 123 1.72 -12.18 16.40
CA THR A 123 1.76 -12.44 14.96
C THR A 123 0.35 -12.47 14.33
N LEU A 124 -0.65 -12.95 15.05
CA LEU A 124 -2.02 -13.03 14.57
C LEU A 124 -2.67 -11.65 14.49
N THR A 125 -2.59 -10.85 15.55
CA THR A 125 -3.10 -9.47 15.56
C THR A 125 -2.50 -8.66 14.43
N ARG A 126 -1.17 -8.78 14.22
CA ARG A 126 -0.46 -8.09 13.13
C ARG A 126 -0.98 -8.52 11.75
N ARG A 127 -1.12 -9.83 11.51
CA ARG A 127 -1.61 -10.34 10.21
C ARG A 127 -3.03 -9.87 9.92
N LEU A 128 -3.91 -9.86 10.93
CA LEU A 128 -5.28 -9.39 10.77
C LEU A 128 -5.32 -7.87 10.52
N ALA A 129 -4.52 -7.09 11.24
CA ALA A 129 -4.44 -5.64 11.04
C ALA A 129 -3.93 -5.27 9.63
N GLN A 130 -3.00 -6.05 9.08
CA GLN A 130 -2.41 -5.83 7.75
C GLN A 130 -3.27 -6.41 6.60
N MET A 131 -4.31 -7.19 6.91
CA MET A 131 -5.13 -7.85 5.90
C MET A 131 -5.77 -6.87 4.90
N PRO A 132 -6.37 -5.75 5.31
CA PRO A 132 -6.97 -4.80 4.36
C PRO A 132 -5.95 -4.25 3.36
N ALA A 133 -4.71 -4.00 3.79
CA ALA A 133 -3.65 -3.50 2.94
C ALA A 133 -3.26 -4.48 1.83
N ILE A 134 -3.43 -5.79 2.05
CA ILE A 134 -3.13 -6.83 1.07
C ILE A 134 -4.37 -7.14 0.21
N VAL A 135 -5.53 -7.30 0.84
CA VAL A 135 -6.74 -7.78 0.17
C VAL A 135 -7.35 -6.72 -0.74
N LEU A 136 -7.43 -5.46 -0.31
CA LEU A 136 -8.08 -4.41 -1.10
C LEU A 136 -7.41 -4.17 -2.45
N PRO A 137 -6.07 -4.01 -2.55
CA PRO A 137 -5.44 -3.87 -3.86
C PRO A 137 -5.67 -5.06 -4.78
N LEU A 138 -5.64 -6.29 -4.25
CA LEU A 138 -5.92 -7.49 -5.03
C LEU A 138 -7.34 -7.50 -5.59
N LEU A 139 -8.33 -7.06 -4.81
CA LEU A 139 -9.72 -6.92 -5.29
C LEU A 139 -9.82 -5.92 -6.44
N PHE A 140 -9.18 -4.75 -6.32
CA PHE A 140 -9.18 -3.75 -7.39
C PHE A 140 -8.45 -4.24 -8.65
N ILE A 141 -7.26 -4.81 -8.51
CA ILE A 141 -6.50 -5.41 -9.62
C ILE A 141 -7.36 -6.46 -10.32
N SER A 142 -7.99 -7.37 -9.57
CA SER A 142 -8.83 -8.43 -10.14
C SER A 142 -10.03 -7.84 -10.88
N THR A 143 -10.70 -6.86 -10.29
CA THR A 143 -11.88 -6.22 -10.87
C THR A 143 -11.55 -5.53 -12.19
N TRP A 144 -10.52 -4.68 -12.22
CA TRP A 144 -10.12 -3.98 -13.45
C TRP A 144 -9.58 -4.91 -14.52
N THR A 145 -8.88 -5.98 -14.12
CA THR A 145 -8.44 -7.03 -15.06
C THR A 145 -9.63 -7.70 -15.73
N VAL A 146 -10.67 -8.07 -14.97
CA VAL A 146 -11.90 -8.67 -15.51
C VAL A 146 -12.61 -7.70 -16.46
N LEU A 147 -12.75 -6.43 -16.07
CA LEU A 147 -13.40 -5.41 -16.91
C LEU A 147 -12.64 -5.19 -18.23
N LEU A 148 -11.30 -5.08 -18.18
CA LEU A 148 -10.49 -4.97 -19.39
C LEU A 148 -10.69 -6.18 -20.30
N ILE A 149 -10.61 -7.41 -19.77
CA ILE A 149 -10.81 -8.63 -20.56
C ILE A 149 -12.19 -8.67 -21.23
N GLN A 150 -13.23 -8.18 -20.54
CA GLN A 150 -14.58 -8.12 -21.10
C GLN A 150 -14.70 -7.08 -22.22
N GLU A 151 -14.07 -5.91 -22.08
CA GLU A 151 -14.10 -4.86 -23.12
C GLU A 151 -13.28 -5.24 -24.36
N VAL A 152 -12.27 -6.10 -24.23
CA VAL A 152 -11.49 -6.62 -25.38
C VAL A 152 -12.34 -7.57 -26.26
N ARG A 153 -13.35 -8.20 -25.67
CA ARG A 153 -14.07 -9.34 -26.27
C ARG A 153 -15.32 -8.91 -27.03
#